data_AF-A0A848ELJ6-F1
#
_entry.id   AF-A0A848ELJ6-F1
#
_cell.length_a   1.000
_cell.length_b   1.000
_cell.length_c   1.000
_cell.angle_alpha   90.00
_cell.angle_beta   90.00
_cell.angle_gamma   90.00
#
_symmetry.space_group_name_H-M   'P 1'
#
loop_
_entity.id
_entity.type
_entity.pdbx_description
1 polymer ?
#
loop_
_entity_poly.entity_id
_entity_poly.type
_entity_poly.pdbx_seq_one_letter_code
_entity_poly.pdbx_strand_id
1 'polypeptide(L)'
;MEQVKRIAEWESNSAEVLGGKGKSLAELHQSGFNTPEGLILSNGVFEEYLKANEILSQVKQLSKDLNRDSFREKGEQIRELVLQGEIQNQGEILSEIETLDPPYAVRSSSVSEDSDTLSFAGMHHTGLEVADSEVLEEVKKCWASLFSDRAVVYRLTKDLKPYEEMAVIVQQMVDADISGVLFTENPDGSDEIYIESTEGLGEKLVSGEITPTKAKLERESLETIKQETGLSSSELKELAEKSLEIEEQLGSPQDIEWCVKDGETFFLQSRPITGDMNEN
;
A
#
# COMPACT_ATOMS: atom_id res chain seq x y z
N MET A 1 4.06 -22.05 8.62
CA MET A 1 4.88 -20.88 8.24
C MET A 1 4.44 -19.76 9.15
N GLU A 2 5.37 -19.04 9.76
CA GLU A 2 5.07 -17.82 10.52
C GLU A 2 4.27 -16.86 9.63
N GLN A 3 3.16 -16.36 10.16
CA GLN A 3 2.20 -15.52 9.45
C GLN A 3 2.44 -14.02 9.73
N VAL A 4 3.36 -13.71 10.66
CA VAL A 4 3.79 -12.36 11.00
C VAL A 4 5.30 -12.35 10.99
N LYS A 5 5.92 -11.45 10.21
CA LYS A 5 7.37 -11.33 10.10
C LYS A 5 7.78 -9.91 9.77
N ARG A 6 9.05 -9.59 10.03
CA ARG A 6 9.65 -8.37 9.48
C ARG A 6 9.61 -8.37 7.97
N ILE A 7 9.52 -7.19 7.38
CA ILE A 7 9.60 -7.01 5.92
C ILE A 7 10.86 -7.74 5.38
N ALA A 8 11.99 -7.59 6.08
CA ALA A 8 13.28 -8.20 5.74
C ALA A 8 13.33 -9.74 5.79
N GLU A 9 12.44 -10.36 6.57
CA GLU A 9 12.49 -11.80 6.90
C GLU A 9 11.59 -12.67 6.00
N TRP A 10 10.84 -12.04 5.11
CA TRP A 10 10.09 -12.76 4.09
C TRP A 10 11.07 -13.32 3.07
N GLU A 11 11.19 -14.65 2.97
CA GLU A 11 12.01 -15.32 1.95
C GLU A 11 11.22 -15.59 0.65
N SER A 12 9.90 -15.67 0.76
CA SER A 12 8.97 -15.87 -0.36
C SER A 12 8.03 -14.68 -0.45
N ASN A 13 8.14 -13.92 -1.55
CA ASN A 13 7.39 -12.68 -1.75
C ASN A 13 6.16 -12.94 -2.64
N SER A 14 5.38 -13.97 -2.33
CA SER A 14 4.19 -14.27 -3.12
C SER A 14 3.10 -13.23 -2.84
N ALA A 15 2.56 -12.63 -3.90
CA ALA A 15 1.39 -11.76 -3.80
C ALA A 15 0.21 -12.51 -3.18
N GLU A 16 0.10 -13.83 -3.42
CA GLU A 16 -0.93 -14.68 -2.82
C GLU A 16 -0.86 -14.76 -1.29
N VAL A 17 0.25 -14.34 -0.66
CA VAL A 17 0.46 -14.38 0.79
C VAL A 17 0.52 -12.97 1.37
N LEU A 18 1.26 -12.06 0.71
CA LEU A 18 1.56 -10.72 1.22
C LEU A 18 0.69 -9.63 0.61
N GLY A 19 -0.18 -9.97 -0.34
CA GLY A 19 -0.81 -9.00 -1.23
C GLY A 19 0.21 -8.27 -2.11
N GLY A 20 -0.27 -7.35 -2.94
CA GLY A 20 0.54 -6.62 -3.89
C GLY A 20 1.60 -5.72 -3.26
N LYS A 21 1.14 -4.81 -2.39
CA LYS A 21 2.02 -3.87 -1.68
C LYS A 21 3.06 -4.58 -0.83
N GLY A 22 2.64 -5.62 -0.10
CA GLY A 22 3.52 -6.38 0.79
C GLY A 22 4.59 -7.15 0.03
N LYS A 23 4.22 -7.75 -1.11
CA LYS A 23 5.18 -8.35 -2.04
C LYS A 23 6.20 -7.32 -2.53
N SER A 24 5.73 -6.20 -3.07
CA SER A 24 6.62 -5.18 -3.64
C SER A 24 7.58 -4.63 -2.59
N LEU A 25 7.09 -4.34 -1.38
CA LEU A 25 7.91 -3.83 -0.28
C LEU A 25 8.98 -4.84 0.17
N ALA A 26 8.64 -6.12 0.25
CA ALA A 26 9.61 -7.18 0.55
C ALA A 26 10.68 -7.32 -0.56
N GLU A 27 10.28 -7.21 -1.83
CA GLU A 27 11.22 -7.22 -2.97
C GLU A 27 12.17 -6.02 -2.94
N LEU A 28 11.66 -4.81 -2.67
CA LEU A 28 12.49 -3.60 -2.54
C LEU A 28 13.54 -3.75 -1.43
N HIS A 29 13.11 -4.24 -0.25
CA HIS A 29 14.00 -4.42 0.88
C HIS A 29 15.11 -5.45 0.59
N GLN A 30 14.76 -6.60 0.00
CA GLN A 30 15.73 -7.64 -0.38
C GLN A 30 16.74 -7.15 -1.42
N SER A 31 16.32 -6.25 -2.30
CA SER A 31 17.19 -5.62 -3.29
C SER A 31 18.10 -4.52 -2.72
N GLY A 32 18.00 -4.24 -1.41
CA GLY A 32 18.85 -3.27 -0.72
C GLY A 32 18.39 -1.82 -0.87
N PHE A 33 17.18 -1.58 -1.37
CA PHE A 33 16.61 -0.23 -1.34
C PHE A 33 16.26 0.16 0.10
N ASN A 34 16.48 1.43 0.42
CA ASN A 34 16.15 1.98 1.72
C ASN A 34 14.62 2.05 1.86
N THR A 35 14.07 1.14 2.65
CA THR A 35 12.63 1.04 2.94
C THR A 35 12.47 1.15 4.45
N PRO A 36 11.46 1.87 4.97
CA PRO A 36 11.25 1.94 6.41
C PRO A 36 10.97 0.56 6.98
N GLU A 37 11.53 0.29 8.17
CA GLU A 37 11.33 -0.97 8.88
C GLU A 37 9.86 -1.20 9.23
N GLY A 38 9.50 -2.46 9.41
CA GLY A 38 8.12 -2.84 9.62
C GLY A 38 7.92 -4.34 9.62
N LEU A 39 6.66 -4.73 9.73
CA LEU A 39 6.20 -6.10 9.68
C LEU A 39 5.06 -6.23 8.67
N ILE A 40 4.93 -7.43 8.13
CA ILE A 40 3.79 -7.81 7.29
C ILE A 40 3.07 -8.95 8.00
N LEU A 41 1.77 -8.75 8.21
CA LEU A 41 0.83 -9.78 8.60
C LEU A 41 0.30 -10.39 7.31
N SER A 42 0.60 -11.65 7.04
CA SER A 42 0.10 -12.33 5.84
C SER A 42 -1.42 -12.41 5.85
N ASN A 43 -1.99 -12.69 4.68
CA ASN A 43 -3.43 -12.90 4.55
C ASN A 43 -3.97 -14.09 5.39
N GLY A 44 -3.12 -15.07 5.72
CA GLY A 44 -3.48 -16.18 6.60
C GLY A 44 -3.78 -15.74 8.05
N VAL A 45 -3.19 -14.63 8.53
CA VAL A 45 -3.56 -14.04 9.83
C VAL A 45 -5.04 -13.67 9.85
N PHE A 46 -5.56 -13.11 8.75
CA PHE A 46 -6.98 -12.76 8.66
C PHE A 46 -7.87 -14.01 8.65
N GLU A 47 -7.48 -15.08 7.95
CA GLU A 47 -8.25 -16.32 7.96
C GLU A 47 -8.28 -16.97 9.36
N GLU A 48 -7.15 -16.99 10.06
CA GLU A 48 -7.05 -17.47 11.44
C GLU A 48 -7.88 -16.61 12.40
N TYR A 49 -7.85 -15.29 12.25
CA TYR A 49 -8.68 -14.35 12.98
C TYR A 49 -10.18 -14.66 12.83
N LEU A 50 -10.64 -14.86 11.59
CA LEU A 50 -12.05 -15.20 11.31
C LEU A 50 -12.45 -16.56 11.90
N LYS A 51 -11.54 -17.54 11.90
CA LYS A 51 -11.77 -18.87 12.49
C LYS A 51 -11.86 -18.81 14.01
N ALA A 52 -10.91 -18.12 14.64
CA ALA A 52 -10.81 -18.02 16.09
C ALA A 52 -11.98 -17.25 16.72
N ASN A 53 -12.50 -16.24 16.01
CA ASN A 53 -13.70 -15.50 16.43
C ASN A 53 -15.01 -16.19 16.01
N GLU A 54 -14.96 -17.40 15.45
CA GLU A 54 -16.13 -18.19 14.99
C GLU A 54 -17.02 -17.49 13.93
N ILE A 55 -16.48 -16.47 13.25
CA ILE A 55 -17.22 -15.66 12.26
C ILE A 55 -16.95 -16.04 10.81
N LEU A 56 -15.95 -16.91 10.53
CA LEU A 56 -15.56 -17.28 9.15
C LEU A 56 -16.75 -17.74 8.29
N SER A 57 -17.58 -18.65 8.80
CA SER A 57 -18.72 -19.18 8.04
C SER A 57 -19.79 -18.11 7.79
N GLN A 58 -20.02 -17.23 8.76
CA GLN A 58 -20.97 -16.13 8.64
C GLN A 58 -20.48 -15.10 7.61
N VAL A 59 -19.21 -14.69 7.68
CA VAL A 59 -18.59 -13.78 6.71
C VAL A 59 -18.66 -14.37 5.30
N LYS A 60 -18.22 -15.62 5.11
CA LYS A 60 -18.27 -16.28 3.79
C LYS A 60 -19.71 -16.39 3.24
N GLN A 61 -20.71 -16.62 4.09
CA GLN A 61 -22.11 -16.66 3.65
C GLN A 61 -22.61 -15.26 3.27
N LEU A 62 -22.41 -14.27 4.13
CA LEU A 62 -22.80 -12.88 3.85
C LEU A 62 -22.13 -12.37 2.57
N SER A 63 -20.84 -12.67 2.37
CA SER A 63 -20.11 -12.30 1.15
C SER A 63 -20.74 -12.91 -0.10
N LYS A 64 -21.08 -14.21 -0.08
CA LYS A 64 -21.76 -14.86 -1.23
C LYS A 64 -23.09 -14.23 -1.58
N ASP A 65 -23.78 -13.71 -0.58
CA ASP A 65 -25.08 -13.09 -0.76
C ASP A 65 -24.97 -11.60 -1.17
N LEU A 66 -23.77 -11.01 -1.25
CA LEU A 66 -23.58 -9.63 -1.69
C LEU A 66 -24.04 -9.45 -3.14
N ASN A 67 -24.84 -8.41 -3.36
CA ASN A 67 -25.30 -8.00 -4.68
C ASN A 67 -25.63 -6.50 -4.68
N ARG A 68 -26.01 -5.95 -5.84
CA ARG A 68 -26.29 -4.51 -6.03
C ARG A 68 -27.36 -3.95 -5.08
N ASP A 69 -28.27 -4.78 -4.57
CA ASP A 69 -29.36 -4.34 -3.69
C ASP A 69 -29.03 -4.49 -2.20
N SER A 70 -28.12 -5.42 -1.85
CA SER A 70 -27.81 -5.77 -0.46
C SER A 70 -26.38 -5.45 -0.02
N PHE A 71 -25.54 -4.88 -0.90
CA PHE A 71 -24.14 -4.62 -0.60
C PHE A 71 -23.92 -3.73 0.63
N ARG A 72 -24.79 -2.72 0.84
CA ARG A 72 -24.69 -1.81 1.98
C ARG A 72 -24.93 -2.53 3.31
N GLU A 73 -26.10 -3.17 3.42
CA GLU A 73 -26.53 -3.85 4.64
C GLU A 73 -25.59 -5.02 4.99
N LYS A 74 -25.30 -5.89 4.03
CA LYS A 74 -24.44 -7.05 4.28
C LYS A 74 -22.97 -6.66 4.45
N GLY A 75 -22.51 -5.64 3.72
CA GLY A 75 -21.18 -5.08 3.91
C GLY A 75 -21.01 -4.54 5.33
N GLU A 76 -22.00 -3.79 5.83
CA GLU A 76 -22.03 -3.30 7.20
C GLU A 76 -22.01 -4.43 8.24
N GLN A 77 -22.88 -5.45 8.08
CA GLN A 77 -22.88 -6.63 8.96
C GLN A 77 -21.51 -7.32 9.02
N ILE A 78 -20.85 -7.50 7.88
CA ILE A 78 -19.51 -8.10 7.85
C ILE A 78 -18.50 -7.20 8.58
N ARG A 79 -18.52 -5.88 8.32
CA ARG A 79 -17.61 -4.94 8.98
C ARG A 79 -17.77 -4.95 10.49
N GLU A 80 -19.00 -4.96 10.99
CA GLU A 80 -19.28 -5.05 12.43
C GLU A 80 -18.72 -6.33 13.06
N LEU A 81 -18.93 -7.48 12.41
CA LEU A 81 -18.36 -8.76 12.87
C LEU A 81 -16.83 -8.71 12.92
N VAL A 82 -16.21 -8.16 11.87
CA VAL A 82 -14.74 -8.05 11.78
C VAL A 82 -14.19 -7.08 12.81
N LEU A 83 -14.86 -5.97 13.14
CA LEU A 83 -14.36 -4.99 14.10
C LEU A 83 -14.52 -5.44 15.56
N GLN A 84 -15.53 -6.26 15.87
CA GLN A 84 -15.83 -6.74 17.22
C GLN A 84 -14.93 -7.88 17.71
N GLY A 85 -14.26 -8.59 16.81
CA GLY A 85 -13.40 -9.71 17.18
C GLY A 85 -12.06 -9.29 17.80
N GLU A 86 -11.35 -10.30 18.32
CA GLU A 86 -10.06 -10.16 18.98
C GLU A 86 -8.96 -10.93 18.22
N ILE A 87 -7.79 -10.31 18.09
CA ILE A 87 -6.63 -10.91 17.42
C ILE A 87 -5.91 -11.83 18.42
N GLN A 88 -5.96 -13.15 18.18
CA GLN A 88 -5.44 -14.15 19.13
C GLN A 88 -3.91 -14.13 19.24
N ASN A 89 -3.21 -13.83 18.15
CA ASN A 89 -1.74 -13.72 18.11
C ASN A 89 -1.26 -12.28 18.38
N GLN A 90 -2.05 -11.46 19.09
CA GLN A 90 -1.68 -10.08 19.43
C GLN A 90 -0.31 -9.98 20.12
N GLY A 91 0.08 -10.95 20.95
CA GLY A 91 1.36 -10.92 21.64
C GLY A 91 2.57 -11.01 20.71
N GLU A 92 2.46 -11.80 19.63
CA GLU A 92 3.49 -11.92 18.59
C GLU A 92 3.62 -10.59 17.84
N ILE A 93 2.49 -10.05 17.36
CA ILE A 93 2.44 -8.77 16.63
C ILE A 93 3.01 -7.64 17.50
N LEU A 94 2.54 -7.51 18.74
CA LEU A 94 2.98 -6.45 19.64
C LEU A 94 4.45 -6.59 20.02
N SER A 95 4.97 -7.81 20.21
CA SER A 95 6.38 -8.01 20.51
C SER A 95 7.31 -7.57 19.39
N GLU A 96 6.88 -7.72 18.13
CA GLU A 96 7.61 -7.20 16.98
C GLU A 96 7.48 -5.67 16.88
N ILE A 97 6.27 -5.14 17.08
CA ILE A 97 6.00 -3.69 17.07
C ILE A 97 6.83 -2.95 18.12
N GLU A 98 6.94 -3.48 19.35
CA GLU A 98 7.68 -2.88 20.46
C GLU A 98 9.17 -2.65 20.18
N THR A 99 9.74 -3.31 19.15
CA THR A 99 11.13 -3.06 18.75
C THR A 99 11.27 -1.98 17.68
N LEU A 100 10.15 -1.41 17.21
CA LEU A 100 10.10 -0.31 16.24
C LEU A 100 9.71 0.97 16.96
N ASP A 101 10.20 2.09 16.46
CA ASP A 101 9.79 3.42 16.90
C ASP A 101 8.49 3.86 16.19
N PRO A 102 7.45 4.30 16.93
CA PRO A 102 6.24 4.89 16.37
C PRO A 102 6.48 6.34 15.86
N PRO A 103 5.57 6.90 15.04
CA PRO A 103 4.28 6.32 14.63
C PRO A 103 4.37 5.37 13.43
N TYR A 104 3.30 4.62 13.20
CA TYR A 104 3.21 3.64 12.12
C TYR A 104 2.20 4.03 11.04
N ALA A 105 2.48 3.59 9.82
CA ALA A 105 1.51 3.46 8.74
C ALA A 105 1.00 2.01 8.72
N VAL A 106 -0.30 1.82 8.90
CA VAL A 106 -0.98 0.52 8.82
C VAL A 106 -1.72 0.44 7.50
N ARG A 107 -1.17 -0.32 6.55
CA ARG A 107 -1.56 -0.31 5.13
C ARG A 107 -2.20 -1.64 4.72
N SER A 108 -3.34 -1.56 4.05
CA SER A 108 -3.96 -2.72 3.38
C SER A 108 -3.06 -3.24 2.26
N SER A 109 -3.01 -4.56 2.10
CA SER A 109 -2.32 -5.21 0.98
C SER A 109 -3.13 -6.42 0.51
N SER A 110 -3.94 -6.24 -0.55
CA SER A 110 -4.72 -7.32 -1.17
C SER A 110 -4.07 -7.79 -2.48
N VAL A 111 -4.49 -8.96 -2.97
CA VAL A 111 -4.06 -9.47 -4.29
C VAL A 111 -4.72 -8.68 -5.42
N SER A 112 -5.97 -8.25 -5.21
CA SER A 112 -6.76 -7.60 -6.25
C SER A 112 -6.34 -6.14 -6.51
N GLU A 113 -5.69 -5.48 -5.55
CA GLU A 113 -5.19 -4.10 -5.66
C GLU A 113 -4.26 -3.87 -6.88
N ASP A 114 -3.52 -4.89 -7.32
CA ASP A 114 -2.58 -4.78 -8.44
C ASP A 114 -3.19 -5.09 -9.81
N SER A 115 -4.39 -5.69 -9.84
CA SER A 115 -4.96 -6.27 -11.07
C SER A 115 -5.66 -5.26 -12.00
N ASP A 116 -5.93 -4.05 -11.53
CA ASP A 116 -6.57 -2.95 -12.29
C ASP A 116 -6.30 -1.60 -11.55
N THR A 117 -5.06 -1.09 -11.65
CA THR A 117 -4.49 -0.09 -10.72
C THR A 117 -5.26 1.24 -10.66
N LEU A 118 -5.79 1.73 -11.79
CA LEU A 118 -6.55 2.99 -11.83
C LEU A 118 -7.83 2.98 -10.99
N SER A 119 -8.48 1.82 -10.85
CA SER A 119 -9.76 1.74 -10.14
C SER A 119 -9.63 1.41 -8.66
N PHE A 120 -8.54 0.72 -8.27
CA PHE A 120 -8.27 0.28 -6.90
C PHE A 120 -7.49 1.28 -6.04
N ALA A 121 -6.83 2.26 -6.65
CA ALA A 121 -6.08 3.27 -5.91
C ALA A 121 -6.97 3.96 -4.85
N GLY A 122 -6.51 3.91 -3.59
CA GLY A 122 -7.22 4.51 -2.44
C GLY A 122 -8.56 3.85 -2.09
N MET A 123 -8.79 2.59 -2.46
CA MET A 123 -10.05 1.90 -2.13
C MET A 123 -10.12 1.35 -0.71
N HIS A 124 -8.98 0.94 -0.17
CA HIS A 124 -8.89 0.27 1.13
C HIS A 124 -8.32 1.20 2.19
N HIS A 125 -8.57 0.85 3.45
CA HIS A 125 -8.19 1.67 4.59
C HIS A 125 -6.67 1.67 4.79
N THR A 126 -6.12 2.85 5.07
CA THR A 126 -4.77 3.05 5.53
C THR A 126 -4.83 3.91 6.79
N GLY A 127 -4.27 3.42 7.89
CA GLY A 127 -4.08 4.18 9.12
C GLY A 127 -2.71 4.87 9.10
N LEU A 128 -2.67 6.14 9.47
CA LEU A 128 -1.43 6.93 9.57
C LEU A 128 -1.34 7.56 10.95
N GLU A 129 -0.12 7.92 11.33
CA GLU A 129 0.23 8.42 12.67
C GLU A 129 -0.19 7.46 13.80
N VAL A 130 -0.19 6.15 13.53
CA VAL A 130 -0.73 5.12 14.43
C VAL A 130 0.23 4.87 15.58
N ALA A 131 -0.26 4.97 16.82
CA ALA A 131 0.51 4.62 18.01
C ALA A 131 0.49 3.11 18.30
N ASP A 132 1.42 2.62 19.14
CA ASP A 132 1.50 1.21 19.57
C ASP A 132 0.15 0.63 20.00
N SER A 133 -0.58 1.39 20.82
CA SER A 133 -1.87 0.97 21.39
C SER A 133 -2.99 0.86 20.35
N GLU A 134 -2.80 1.38 19.15
CA GLU A 134 -3.83 1.49 18.10
C GLU A 134 -3.58 0.50 16.95
N VAL A 135 -2.39 -0.09 16.84
CA VAL A 135 -2.00 -0.97 15.73
C VAL A 135 -3.02 -2.09 15.48
N LEU A 136 -3.44 -2.81 16.52
CA LEU A 136 -4.37 -3.93 16.37
C LEU A 136 -5.76 -3.48 15.89
N GLU A 137 -6.20 -2.30 16.30
CA GLU A 137 -7.47 -1.72 15.85
C GLU A 137 -7.38 -1.30 14.38
N GLU A 138 -6.28 -0.68 13.99
CA GLU A 138 -6.02 -0.29 12.60
C GLU A 138 -5.88 -1.50 11.68
N VAL A 139 -5.27 -2.60 12.14
CA VAL A 139 -5.24 -3.87 11.40
C VAL A 139 -6.66 -4.39 11.12
N LYS A 140 -7.56 -4.37 12.12
CA LYS A 140 -8.96 -4.76 11.92
C LYS A 140 -9.69 -3.82 10.97
N LYS A 141 -9.43 -2.50 11.01
CA LYS A 141 -9.99 -1.53 10.06
C LYS A 141 -9.53 -1.81 8.63
N CYS A 142 -8.26 -2.17 8.42
CA CYS A 142 -7.77 -2.66 7.14
C CYS A 142 -8.61 -3.85 6.66
N TRP A 143 -8.76 -4.91 7.46
CA TRP A 143 -9.57 -6.07 7.07
C TRP A 143 -11.04 -5.73 6.81
N ALA A 144 -11.66 -4.91 7.66
CA ALA A 144 -13.04 -4.47 7.50
C ALA A 144 -13.21 -3.65 6.20
N SER A 145 -12.19 -2.92 5.76
CA SER A 145 -12.23 -2.10 4.54
C SER A 145 -12.42 -2.92 3.27
N LEU A 146 -12.10 -4.22 3.28
CA LEU A 146 -12.46 -5.14 2.20
C LEU A 146 -13.96 -5.08 1.93
N PHE A 147 -14.79 -4.88 2.95
CA PHE A 147 -16.23 -4.89 2.84
C PHE A 147 -16.84 -3.50 2.85
N SER A 148 -16.03 -2.46 2.57
CA SER A 148 -16.54 -1.11 2.32
C SER A 148 -17.47 -1.09 1.11
N ASP A 149 -18.41 -0.13 1.08
CA ASP A 149 -19.35 0.02 -0.02
C ASP A 149 -18.64 0.13 -1.37
N ARG A 150 -17.55 0.91 -1.43
CA ARG A 150 -16.74 1.09 -2.64
C ARG A 150 -16.07 -0.22 -3.07
N ALA A 151 -15.45 -0.94 -2.14
CA ALA A 151 -14.77 -2.20 -2.45
C ALA A 151 -15.72 -3.30 -2.90
N VAL A 152 -16.88 -3.44 -2.24
CA VAL A 152 -17.89 -4.41 -2.65
C VAL A 152 -18.46 -4.06 -4.03
N VAL A 153 -18.86 -2.80 -4.26
CA VAL A 153 -19.41 -2.38 -5.56
C VAL A 153 -18.42 -2.59 -6.69
N TYR A 154 -17.14 -2.27 -6.44
CA TYR A 154 -16.08 -2.48 -7.41
C TYR A 154 -15.97 -3.96 -7.79
N ARG A 155 -15.85 -4.86 -6.80
CA ARG A 155 -15.73 -6.31 -7.06
C ARG A 155 -16.95 -6.87 -7.79
N LEU A 156 -18.16 -6.44 -7.41
CA LEU A 156 -19.40 -6.81 -8.12
C LEU A 156 -19.43 -6.32 -9.57
N THR A 157 -18.83 -5.17 -9.85
CA THR A 157 -18.81 -4.59 -11.20
C THR A 157 -17.81 -5.30 -12.11
N LYS A 158 -16.70 -5.78 -11.54
CA LYS A 158 -15.62 -6.48 -12.24
C LYS A 158 -15.77 -8.02 -12.24
N ASP A 159 -16.90 -8.53 -11.72
CA ASP A 159 -17.15 -9.98 -11.57
C ASP A 159 -16.04 -10.71 -10.79
N LEU A 160 -15.47 -10.02 -9.80
CA LEU A 160 -14.43 -10.55 -8.92
C LEU A 160 -15.04 -11.36 -7.78
N LYS A 161 -14.20 -12.15 -7.11
CA LYS A 161 -14.62 -12.95 -5.95
C LYS A 161 -15.25 -12.03 -4.89
N PRO A 162 -16.41 -12.41 -4.32
CA PRO A 162 -17.08 -11.58 -3.31
C PRO A 162 -16.33 -11.54 -1.96
N TYR A 163 -15.39 -12.45 -1.77
CA TYR A 163 -14.53 -12.59 -0.61
C TYR A 163 -13.09 -12.76 -1.09
N GLU A 164 -12.18 -12.05 -0.45
CA GLU A 164 -10.74 -12.22 -0.58
C GLU A 164 -10.10 -12.10 0.80
N GLU A 165 -8.90 -12.64 0.93
CA GLU A 165 -8.07 -12.48 2.11
C GLU A 165 -7.08 -11.34 1.86
N MET A 166 -6.63 -10.69 2.93
CA MET A 166 -5.82 -9.48 2.81
C MET A 166 -4.72 -9.48 3.86
N ALA A 167 -3.51 -9.22 3.41
CA ALA A 167 -2.37 -8.94 4.26
C ALA A 167 -2.43 -7.49 4.77
N VAL A 168 -1.72 -7.22 5.86
CA VAL A 168 -1.61 -5.87 6.42
C VAL A 168 -0.14 -5.59 6.69
N ILE A 169 0.32 -4.43 6.23
CA ILE A 169 1.68 -3.95 6.49
C ILE A 169 1.58 -2.97 7.65
N VAL A 170 2.44 -3.12 8.66
CA VAL A 170 2.65 -2.11 9.69
C VAL A 170 4.08 -1.62 9.55
N GLN A 171 4.24 -0.39 9.09
CA GLN A 171 5.51 0.19 8.68
C GLN A 171 5.79 1.46 9.48
N GLN A 172 7.03 1.66 9.94
CA GLN A 172 7.42 2.91 10.58
C GLN A 172 7.21 4.09 9.64
N MET A 173 6.67 5.18 10.17
CA MET A 173 6.58 6.42 9.42
C MET A 173 7.91 7.16 9.46
N VAL A 174 8.33 7.64 8.30
CA VAL A 174 9.46 8.56 8.19
C VAL A 174 8.91 9.98 8.35
N ASP A 175 9.48 10.73 9.30
CA ASP A 175 9.23 12.17 9.47
C ASP A 175 9.86 12.94 8.31
N ALA A 176 9.24 12.87 7.14
CA ALA A 176 9.78 13.34 5.88
C ALA A 176 9.94 14.86 5.81
N ASP A 177 11.06 15.33 5.27
CA ASP A 177 11.24 16.73 4.89
C ASP A 177 10.49 17.03 3.58
N ILE A 178 10.61 16.10 2.63
CA ILE A 178 9.92 16.12 1.34
C ILE A 178 9.39 14.71 1.07
N SER A 179 8.19 14.61 0.52
CA SER A 179 7.63 13.34 0.07
C SER A 179 6.91 13.50 -1.25
N GLY A 180 6.68 12.39 -1.92
CA GLY A 180 6.12 12.45 -3.26
C GLY A 180 5.81 11.11 -3.87
N VAL A 181 5.38 11.22 -5.12
CA VAL A 181 5.17 10.10 -6.02
C VAL A 181 6.04 10.31 -7.25
N LEU A 182 6.66 9.24 -7.74
CA LEU A 182 7.41 9.22 -8.99
C LEU A 182 6.80 8.17 -9.90
N PHE A 183 6.54 8.57 -11.13
CA PHE A 183 6.16 7.68 -12.22
C PHE A 183 7.34 7.55 -13.17
N THR A 184 7.82 6.33 -13.37
CA THR A 184 8.95 6.09 -14.27
C THR A 184 8.55 6.25 -15.74
N GLU A 185 7.26 6.12 -16.05
CA GLU A 185 6.63 6.54 -17.29
C GLU A 185 5.58 7.61 -16.98
N ASN A 186 5.57 8.71 -17.73
CA ASN A 186 4.67 9.83 -17.48
C ASN A 186 3.20 9.42 -17.72
N PRO A 187 2.26 9.75 -16.83
CA PRO A 187 0.83 9.46 -17.00
C PRO A 187 0.16 10.01 -18.28
N ASP A 188 0.83 10.87 -19.06
CA ASP A 188 0.35 11.29 -20.39
C ASP A 188 0.81 10.39 -21.55
N GLY A 189 1.59 9.34 -21.24
CA GLY A 189 2.16 8.38 -22.19
C GLY A 189 3.45 8.86 -22.86
N SER A 190 4.02 9.98 -22.43
CA SER A 190 5.36 10.39 -22.87
C SER A 190 6.46 9.61 -22.16
N ASP A 191 7.58 9.44 -22.86
CA ASP A 191 8.78 8.76 -22.37
C ASP A 191 9.61 9.69 -21.46
N GLU A 192 8.96 10.19 -20.40
CA GLU A 192 9.51 11.12 -19.41
C GLU A 192 9.30 10.54 -18.01
N ILE A 193 10.23 10.81 -17.10
CA ILE A 193 10.01 10.56 -15.66
C ILE A 193 9.23 11.73 -15.10
N TYR A 194 8.12 11.44 -14.42
CA TYR A 194 7.23 12.44 -13.85
C TYR A 194 7.22 12.35 -12.33
N ILE A 195 7.43 13.47 -11.64
CA ILE A 195 7.57 13.51 -10.19
C ILE A 195 6.62 14.55 -9.62
N GLU A 196 5.85 14.14 -8.61
CA GLU A 196 5.03 15.02 -7.79
C GLU A 196 5.58 15.02 -6.36
N SER A 197 5.70 16.20 -5.74
CA SER A 197 6.23 16.32 -4.38
C SER A 197 5.55 17.39 -3.54
N THR A 198 5.61 17.22 -2.22
CA THR A 198 5.18 18.18 -1.20
C THR A 198 6.20 18.24 -0.07
N GLU A 199 6.23 19.36 0.66
CA GLU A 199 6.93 19.44 1.95
C GLU A 199 6.15 18.61 2.99
N GLY A 200 6.87 17.92 3.87
CA GLY A 200 6.29 17.10 4.94
C GLY A 200 5.76 15.74 4.45
N LEU A 201 4.81 15.16 5.20
CA LEU A 201 4.21 13.84 4.96
C LEU A 201 3.35 13.78 3.68
N GLY A 202 3.51 12.70 2.92
CA GLY A 202 2.96 12.54 1.56
C GLY A 202 1.47 12.22 1.48
N GLU A 203 0.79 11.98 2.61
CA GLU A 203 -0.64 11.67 2.64
C GLU A 203 -1.50 12.78 1.99
N LYS A 204 -1.12 14.04 2.22
CA LYS A 204 -1.82 15.20 1.67
C LYS A 204 -1.71 15.30 0.14
N LEU A 205 -0.72 14.62 -0.44
CA LEU A 205 -0.53 14.50 -1.89
C LEU A 205 -1.51 13.47 -2.46
N VAL A 206 -1.59 12.28 -1.84
CA VAL A 206 -2.46 11.17 -2.27
C VAL A 206 -3.94 11.49 -2.09
N SER A 207 -4.29 12.24 -1.04
CA SER A 207 -5.67 12.71 -0.79
C SER A 207 -6.11 13.89 -1.66
N GLY A 208 -5.18 14.51 -2.40
CA GLY A 208 -5.47 15.67 -3.27
C GLY A 208 -5.75 16.98 -2.53
N GLU A 209 -5.44 17.05 -1.23
CA GLU A 209 -5.66 18.25 -0.41
C GLU A 209 -4.62 19.35 -0.65
N ILE A 210 -3.44 18.98 -1.15
CA ILE A 210 -2.36 19.90 -1.52
C ILE A 210 -2.16 19.86 -3.04
N THR A 211 -1.87 21.02 -3.63
CA THR A 211 -1.39 21.07 -5.02
C THR A 211 0.08 20.70 -5.03
N PRO A 212 0.47 19.55 -5.59
CA PRO A 212 1.86 19.11 -5.56
C PRO A 212 2.71 19.96 -6.49
N THR A 213 3.97 20.11 -6.09
CA THR A 213 5.03 20.59 -6.97
C THR A 213 5.43 19.51 -7.95
N LYS A 214 5.87 19.91 -9.16
CA LYS A 214 6.07 18.98 -10.27
C LYS A 214 7.48 19.07 -10.83
N ALA A 215 8.06 17.93 -11.16
CA ALA A 215 9.29 17.85 -11.95
C ALA A 215 9.14 16.85 -13.09
N LYS A 216 9.90 17.10 -14.16
CA LYS A 216 9.98 16.23 -15.34
C LYS A 216 11.44 16.05 -15.72
N LEU A 217 11.84 14.80 -15.93
CA LEU A 217 13.18 14.46 -16.40
C LEU A 217 13.06 13.67 -17.71
N GLU A 218 13.99 13.89 -18.62
CA GLU A 218 14.15 13.04 -19.79
C GLU A 218 14.68 11.67 -19.34
N ARG A 219 14.12 10.58 -19.84
CA ARG A 219 14.30 9.25 -19.25
C ARG A 219 15.69 8.63 -19.47
N GLU A 220 16.33 8.88 -20.61
CA GLU A 220 17.64 8.28 -20.94
C GLU A 220 18.81 9.04 -20.29
N SER A 221 18.78 10.35 -20.34
CA SER A 221 19.81 11.28 -19.90
C SER A 221 19.64 11.72 -18.44
N LEU A 222 18.41 11.61 -17.91
CA LEU A 222 17.99 12.15 -16.62
C LEU A 222 18.19 13.66 -16.49
N GLU A 223 18.26 14.36 -17.63
CA GLU A 223 18.31 15.82 -17.63
C GLU A 223 16.94 16.40 -17.24
N THR A 224 16.97 17.38 -16.36
CA THR A 224 15.77 18.06 -15.88
C THR A 224 15.14 18.92 -16.98
N ILE A 225 13.93 18.55 -17.40
CA ILE A 225 13.10 19.31 -18.35
C ILE A 225 12.36 20.43 -17.60
N LYS A 226 11.82 20.10 -16.43
CA LYS A 226 11.05 21.02 -15.58
C LYS A 226 11.30 20.72 -14.11
N GLN A 227 11.45 21.75 -13.29
CA GLN A 227 11.65 21.64 -11.84
C GLN A 227 10.90 22.73 -11.11
N GLU A 228 9.81 22.35 -10.44
CA GLU A 228 9.03 23.21 -9.55
C GLU A 228 9.00 22.64 -8.12
N THR A 229 9.88 21.68 -7.80
CA THR A 229 9.99 20.96 -6.51
C THR A 229 11.03 21.59 -5.57
N GLY A 230 10.96 21.24 -4.28
CA GLY A 230 11.98 21.54 -3.27
C GLY A 230 13.28 20.74 -3.41
N LEU A 231 13.29 19.66 -4.22
CA LEU A 231 14.52 18.91 -4.52
C LEU A 231 15.42 19.67 -5.49
N SER A 232 16.74 19.56 -5.30
CA SER A 232 17.77 19.99 -6.25
C SER A 232 17.82 19.08 -7.47
N SER A 233 18.44 19.54 -8.57
CA SER A 233 18.57 18.73 -9.80
C SER A 233 19.40 17.46 -9.57
N SER A 234 20.35 17.48 -8.63
CA SER A 234 21.11 16.29 -8.24
C SER A 234 20.27 15.28 -7.46
N GLU A 235 19.43 15.73 -6.52
CA GLU A 235 18.53 14.86 -5.77
C GLU A 235 17.46 14.25 -6.68
N LEU A 236 16.91 15.05 -7.61
CA LEU A 236 15.99 14.56 -8.64
C LEU A 236 16.61 13.47 -9.50
N LYS A 237 17.87 13.67 -9.93
CA LYS A 237 18.59 12.69 -10.72
C LYS A 237 18.83 11.41 -9.93
N GLU A 238 19.29 11.50 -8.68
CA GLU A 238 19.52 10.33 -7.83
C GLU A 238 18.23 9.54 -7.58
N LEU A 239 17.13 10.24 -7.29
CA LEU A 239 15.81 9.62 -7.13
C LEU A 239 15.37 8.90 -8.40
N ALA A 240 15.56 9.52 -9.57
CA ALA A 240 15.23 8.93 -10.86
C ALA A 240 16.10 7.71 -11.20
N GLU A 241 17.41 7.77 -10.95
CA GLU A 241 18.34 6.63 -11.13
C GLU A 241 17.87 5.41 -10.33
N LYS A 242 17.65 5.59 -9.02
CA LYS A 242 17.17 4.51 -8.14
C LYS A 242 15.79 4.00 -8.56
N SER A 243 14.91 4.88 -9.03
CA SER A 243 13.57 4.49 -9.47
C SER A 243 13.59 3.67 -10.76
N LEU A 244 14.51 3.95 -11.69
CA LEU A 244 14.73 3.12 -12.87
C LEU A 244 15.36 1.76 -12.51
N GLU A 245 16.22 1.70 -11.49
CA GLU A 245 16.71 0.42 -10.95
C GLU A 245 15.56 -0.41 -10.36
N ILE A 246 14.62 0.23 -9.65
CA ILE A 246 13.40 -0.44 -9.14
C ILE A 246 12.55 -0.96 -10.31
N GLU A 247 12.31 -0.14 -11.34
CA GLU A 247 11.58 -0.55 -12.54
C GLU A 247 12.26 -1.75 -13.23
N GLU A 248 13.58 -1.74 -13.42
CA GLU A 248 14.31 -2.84 -14.06
C GLU A 248 14.12 -4.15 -13.29
N GLN A 249 14.18 -4.09 -11.95
CA GLN A 249 13.99 -5.26 -11.10
C GLN A 249 12.54 -5.78 -11.09
N LEU A 250 11.55 -4.89 -11.11
CA LEU A 250 10.13 -5.23 -11.10
C LEU A 250 9.58 -5.52 -12.51
N GLY A 251 10.36 -5.23 -13.56
CA GLY A 251 10.12 -5.63 -14.95
C GLY A 251 9.01 -4.87 -15.67
N SER A 252 8.57 -3.73 -15.13
CA SER A 252 7.53 -2.88 -15.73
C SER A 252 7.61 -1.46 -15.19
N PRO A 253 7.09 -0.44 -15.91
CA PRO A 253 7.00 0.93 -15.41
C PRO A 253 6.32 1.00 -14.03
N GLN A 254 6.84 1.84 -13.15
CA GLN A 254 6.43 1.89 -11.74
C GLN A 254 5.89 3.26 -11.36
N ASP A 255 4.87 3.23 -10.51
CA ASP A 255 4.40 4.32 -9.66
C ASP A 255 4.93 4.07 -8.25
N ILE A 256 5.79 4.98 -7.79
CA ILE A 256 6.63 4.81 -6.60
C ILE A 256 6.32 5.93 -5.60
N GLU A 257 5.90 5.56 -4.40
CA GLU A 257 5.84 6.47 -3.26
C GLU A 257 7.21 6.55 -2.60
N TRP A 258 7.70 7.77 -2.39
CA TRP A 258 9.01 8.03 -1.80
C TRP A 258 8.96 9.19 -0.82
N CYS A 259 9.95 9.24 0.07
CA CYS A 259 10.22 10.43 0.85
C CYS A 259 11.71 10.64 1.08
N VAL A 260 12.08 11.85 1.48
CA VAL A 260 13.44 12.24 1.85
C VAL A 260 13.42 12.71 3.29
N LYS A 261 14.36 12.20 4.08
CA LYS A 261 14.66 12.66 5.44
C LYS A 261 16.15 12.79 5.60
N ASP A 262 16.62 13.97 6.02
CA ASP A 262 18.04 14.25 6.27
C ASP A 262 18.95 13.96 5.07
N GLY A 263 18.40 14.14 3.85
CA GLY A 263 19.09 13.86 2.58
C GLY A 263 19.08 12.40 2.14
N GLU A 264 18.46 11.50 2.91
CA GLU A 264 18.31 10.09 2.55
C GLU A 264 16.93 9.83 1.95
N THR A 265 16.90 9.18 0.79
CA THR A 265 15.66 8.72 0.14
C THR A 265 15.21 7.40 0.72
N PHE A 266 13.93 7.33 1.05
CA PHE A 266 13.21 6.11 1.45
C PHE A 266 12.14 5.81 0.41
N PHE A 267 12.02 4.54 0.04
CA PHE A 267 10.96 4.02 -0.83
C PHE A 267 9.86 3.41 0.04
N LEU A 268 8.67 3.99 -0.05
CA LEU A 268 7.55 3.64 0.82
C LEU A 268 6.64 2.59 0.19
N GLN A 269 6.52 2.62 -1.14
CA GLN A 269 5.72 1.68 -1.92
C GLN A 269 6.16 1.74 -3.38
N SER A 270 6.05 0.61 -4.11
CA SER A 270 6.10 0.59 -5.57
C SER A 270 4.93 -0.23 -6.10
N ARG A 271 4.41 0.15 -7.25
CA ARG A 271 3.38 -0.62 -7.98
C ARG A 271 3.54 -0.45 -9.48
N PRO A 272 3.18 -1.46 -10.29
CA PRO A 272 3.23 -1.33 -11.74
C PRO A 272 2.21 -0.30 -12.22
N ILE A 273 2.55 0.48 -13.24
CA ILE A 273 1.61 1.34 -13.94
C ILE A 273 0.78 0.44 -14.87
N THR A 274 -0.49 0.17 -14.51
CA THR A 274 -1.39 -0.69 -15.31
C THR A 274 -2.65 0.06 -15.73
N GLY A 275 -2.60 0.67 -16.91
CA GLY A 275 -3.79 1.27 -17.54
C GLY A 275 -3.53 1.62 -18.99
N ASP A 276 -4.47 1.28 -19.88
CA ASP A 276 -4.60 1.98 -21.16
C ASP A 276 -5.01 3.42 -20.83
N MET A 277 -4.07 4.36 -20.93
CA MET A 277 -4.29 5.79 -20.62
C MET A 277 -5.12 6.52 -21.69
N ASN A 278 -5.97 5.79 -22.40
CA ASN A 278 -6.85 6.24 -23.47
C ASN A 278 -8.34 6.18 -23.07
N GLU A 279 -8.71 6.69 -21.91
CA GLU A 279 -10.11 7.04 -21.64
C GLU A 279 -10.19 8.44 -21.00
N ASN A 280 -10.13 9.46 -21.86
CA ASN A 280 -10.73 10.78 -21.65
C ASN A 280 -11.81 10.99 -22.71
#